data_AF-A0A0D2F579-F1
#
_entry.id   AF-A0A0D2F579-F1
#
_cell.length_a   1.000
_cell.length_b   1.000
_cell.length_c   1.000
_cell.angle_alpha   90.00
_cell.angle_beta   90.00
_cell.angle_gamma   90.00
#
_symmetry.space_group_name_H-M   'P 1'
#
loop_
_entity.id
_entity.type
_entity.pdbx_description
1 polymer ?
#
loop_
_entity_poly.entity_id
_entity_poly.type
_entity_poly.pdbx_seq_one_letter_code
_entity_poly.pdbx_strand_id
1 'polypeptide(L)'
;MPAYPIPTTEELAEAEETLLKGYKSFKKAMETGRRHKKIANRLNKRCFRLGNPKIPAKIYKSGTIKNENHSLVKLPVEVKNMIFKNLPTAADRACLGLTCKDQAAVYDQLKAEKNKKDYIQHVPKRTTDVHRLQMLVRLKAEMPSKYRLCYLCLQFIDTTHPDNVGQWGGSEERVSGCKTTKAAMVEGPRCPLCVAAKKIDTAKYKDTYKKYLALADKVSFK
;
A
#
# COMPACT_ATOMS: atom_id res chain seq x y z
N MET A 1 -29.69 -25.01 -49.77
CA MET A 1 -28.95 -24.02 -48.96
C MET A 1 -27.53 -23.97 -49.51
N PRO A 2 -27.02 -22.82 -49.97
CA PRO A 2 -25.64 -22.76 -50.46
C PRO A 2 -24.68 -23.05 -49.30
N ALA A 3 -23.75 -23.99 -49.52
CA ALA A 3 -22.69 -24.29 -48.57
C ALA A 3 -21.78 -23.06 -48.43
N TYR A 4 -21.55 -22.61 -47.20
CA TYR A 4 -20.60 -21.54 -46.96
C TYR A 4 -19.21 -21.99 -47.44
N PRO A 5 -18.49 -21.17 -48.24
CA PRO A 5 -17.15 -21.52 -48.67
C PRO A 5 -16.26 -21.70 -47.44
N ILE A 6 -15.51 -22.80 -47.40
CA ILE A 6 -14.55 -23.08 -46.34
C ILE A 6 -13.42 -22.06 -46.50
N PRO A 7 -13.09 -21.27 -45.45
CA PRO A 7 -12.03 -20.28 -45.54
C PRO A 7 -10.70 -20.93 -45.90
N THR A 8 -9.95 -20.27 -46.78
CA THR A 8 -8.61 -20.70 -47.16
C THR A 8 -7.63 -20.52 -46.00
N THR A 9 -6.51 -21.25 -46.02
CA THR A 9 -5.48 -21.17 -44.97
C THR A 9 -4.87 -19.77 -44.84
N GLU A 10 -4.82 -19.02 -45.94
CA GLU A 10 -4.34 -17.64 -45.97
C GLU A 10 -5.33 -16.68 -45.30
N GLU A 11 -6.63 -16.83 -45.57
CA GLU A 11 -7.69 -16.04 -44.90
C GLU A 11 -7.75 -16.34 -43.39
N LEU A 12 -7.50 -17.58 -42.97
CA LEU A 12 -7.39 -17.95 -41.57
C LEU A 12 -6.17 -17.29 -40.90
N ALA A 13 -5.01 -17.31 -41.56
CA ALA A 13 -3.79 -16.69 -41.03
C ALA A 13 -3.93 -15.16 -40.90
N GLU A 14 -4.55 -14.49 -41.88
CA GLU A 14 -4.81 -13.04 -41.82
C GLU A 14 -5.83 -12.68 -40.73
N ALA A 15 -6.87 -13.51 -40.55
CA ALA A 15 -7.83 -13.36 -39.47
C ALA A 15 -7.18 -13.54 -38.09
N GLU A 16 -6.31 -14.54 -37.92
CA GLU A 16 -5.54 -14.75 -36.69
C GLU A 16 -4.60 -13.58 -36.38
N GLU A 17 -3.89 -13.05 -37.38
CA GLU A 17 -3.02 -11.89 -37.19
C GLU A 17 -3.83 -10.65 -36.78
N THR A 18 -4.99 -10.45 -37.40
CA THR A 18 -5.91 -9.36 -37.07
C THR A 18 -6.46 -9.49 -35.65
N LEU A 19 -6.84 -10.70 -35.24
CA LEU A 19 -7.27 -11.01 -33.88
C LEU A 19 -6.14 -10.77 -32.87
N LEU A 20 -4.90 -11.16 -33.18
CA LEU A 20 -3.75 -10.92 -32.33
C LEU A 20 -3.45 -9.42 -32.17
N LYS A 21 -3.54 -8.64 -33.26
CA LYS A 21 -3.41 -7.17 -33.22
C LYS A 21 -4.51 -6.55 -32.36
N GLY A 22 -5.77 -6.97 -32.55
CA GLY A 22 -6.92 -6.54 -31.76
C GLY A 22 -6.79 -6.89 -30.27
N TYR A 23 -6.33 -8.09 -29.96
CA TYR A 23 -6.08 -8.52 -28.58
C TYR A 23 -4.99 -7.69 -27.91
N LYS A 24 -3.88 -7.41 -28.61
CA LYS A 24 -2.79 -6.57 -28.09
C LYS A 24 -3.27 -5.14 -27.82
N SER A 25 -4.06 -4.55 -28.72
CA SER A 25 -4.60 -3.20 -28.52
C SER A 25 -5.59 -3.14 -27.37
N PHE A 26 -6.48 -4.14 -27.26
CA PHE A 26 -7.41 -4.27 -26.15
C PHE A 26 -6.69 -4.40 -24.80
N LYS A 27 -5.68 -5.26 -24.71
CA LYS A 27 -4.85 -5.43 -23.51
C LYS A 27 -4.19 -4.11 -23.09
N LYS A 28 -3.62 -3.37 -24.05
CA LYS A 28 -3.03 -2.04 -23.80
C LYS A 28 -4.05 -1.02 -23.30
N ALA A 29 -5.27 -1.03 -23.86
CA ALA A 29 -6.35 -0.17 -23.41
C ALA A 29 -6.79 -0.49 -21.97
N MET A 30 -6.91 -1.78 -21.63
CA MET A 30 -7.22 -2.27 -20.29
C MET A 30 -6.16 -1.85 -19.27
N GLU A 31 -4.87 -2.02 -19.59
CA GLU A 31 -3.75 -1.59 -18.75
C GLU A 31 -3.78 -0.06 -18.53
N THR A 32 -4.03 0.70 -19.59
CA THR A 32 -4.14 2.16 -19.53
C THR A 32 -5.30 2.59 -18.63
N GLY A 33 -6.48 1.98 -18.80
CA GLY A 33 -7.64 2.27 -17.95
C GLY A 33 -7.38 1.91 -16.48
N ARG A 34 -6.71 0.78 -16.19
CA ARG A 34 -6.34 0.37 -14.83
C ARG A 34 -5.43 1.40 -14.17
N ARG A 35 -4.46 1.91 -14.92
CA ARG A 35 -3.56 2.98 -14.48
C ARG A 35 -4.34 4.27 -14.18
N HIS A 36 -5.24 4.70 -15.06
CA HIS A 36 -6.07 5.89 -14.83
C HIS A 36 -7.00 5.75 -13.61
N LYS A 37 -7.57 4.56 -13.38
CA LYS A 37 -8.34 4.27 -12.16
C LYS A 37 -7.48 4.44 -10.90
N LYS A 38 -6.25 3.90 -10.91
CA LYS A 38 -5.29 4.07 -9.82
C LYS A 38 -4.91 5.54 -9.58
N ILE A 39 -4.85 6.36 -10.61
CA ILE A 39 -4.61 7.81 -10.50
C ILE A 39 -5.84 8.51 -9.90
N ALA A 40 -7.04 8.19 -10.39
CA ALA A 40 -8.30 8.74 -9.85
C ALA A 40 -8.50 8.41 -8.37
N ASN A 41 -8.17 7.18 -7.94
CA ASN A 41 -8.22 6.80 -6.53
C ASN A 41 -7.30 7.67 -5.64
N ARG A 42 -6.13 8.09 -6.17
CA ARG A 42 -5.20 8.98 -5.48
C ARG A 42 -5.72 10.42 -5.41
N LEU A 43 -6.38 10.90 -6.47
CA LEU A 43 -7.06 12.21 -6.49
C LEU A 43 -8.16 12.28 -5.44
N ASN A 44 -8.99 11.24 -5.36
CA ASN A 44 -10.11 11.18 -4.42
C ASN A 44 -9.68 10.98 -2.97
N LYS A 45 -8.37 10.96 -2.67
CA LYS A 45 -7.80 10.67 -1.35
C LYS A 45 -8.60 9.58 -0.64
N ARG A 46 -8.85 8.45 -1.32
CA ARG A 46 -9.33 7.25 -0.64
C ARG A 46 -8.19 6.75 0.24
N CYS A 47 -7.91 7.50 1.31
CA CYS A 47 -6.97 7.13 2.34
C CYS A 47 -7.47 5.79 2.83
N PHE A 48 -6.63 4.77 2.69
CA PHE A 48 -6.88 3.49 3.34
C PHE A 48 -7.08 3.81 4.82
N ARG A 49 -8.33 3.72 5.29
CA ARG A 49 -8.60 3.79 6.71
C ARG A 49 -7.97 2.55 7.29
N LEU A 50 -6.83 2.72 7.96
CA LEU A 50 -6.24 1.63 8.72
C LEU A 50 -7.22 1.29 9.84
N GLY A 51 -7.93 0.18 9.65
CA GLY A 51 -8.64 -0.45 10.75
C GLY A 51 -7.65 -0.88 11.82
N ASN A 52 -8.16 -1.23 13.00
CA ASN A 52 -7.33 -1.82 14.04
C ASN A 52 -6.63 -3.07 13.46
N PRO A 53 -5.30 -3.17 13.58
CA PRO A 53 -4.58 -4.35 13.11
C PRO A 53 -5.17 -5.60 13.76
N LYS A 54 -5.37 -6.65 12.95
CA LYS A 54 -5.76 -7.98 13.43
C LYS A 54 -4.59 -8.91 13.20
N ILE A 55 -4.14 -9.61 14.24
CA ILE A 55 -3.14 -10.65 14.11
C ILE A 55 -3.79 -11.83 13.39
N PRO A 56 -3.27 -12.27 12.23
CA PRO A 56 -3.88 -13.37 11.50
C PRO A 56 -3.68 -14.70 12.24
N ALA A 57 -4.73 -15.54 12.24
CA ALA A 57 -4.77 -16.81 12.99
C ALA A 57 -3.58 -17.75 12.72
N LYS A 58 -2.96 -17.65 11.53
CA LYS A 58 -1.77 -18.41 11.16
C LYS A 58 -0.58 -18.22 12.10
N ILE A 59 -0.45 -17.07 12.76
CA ILE A 59 0.67 -16.77 13.67
C ILE A 59 0.55 -17.58 14.97
N TYR A 60 -0.68 -17.89 15.41
CA TYR A 60 -0.92 -18.75 16.56
C TYR A 60 -0.76 -20.24 16.22
N LYS A 61 -0.88 -20.60 14.93
CA LYS A 61 -0.83 -21.97 14.43
C LYS A 61 0.55 -22.38 13.89
N SER A 62 1.41 -21.44 13.53
CA SER A 62 2.76 -21.76 13.05
C SER A 62 3.60 -22.31 14.20
N GLY A 63 3.94 -23.59 14.15
CA GLY A 63 4.82 -24.25 15.12
C GLY A 63 6.28 -23.77 15.09
N THR A 64 6.66 -22.94 14.11
CA THR A 64 7.99 -22.35 14.00
C THR A 64 7.94 -20.89 14.44
N ILE A 65 8.40 -20.62 15.66
CA ILE A 65 8.58 -19.24 16.12
C ILE A 65 9.87 -18.72 15.51
N LYS A 66 9.78 -17.81 14.54
CA LYS A 66 10.95 -17.22 13.85
C LYS A 66 11.96 -16.53 14.79
N ASN A 67 11.61 -16.32 16.06
CA ASN A 67 12.38 -15.61 17.07
C ASN A 67 12.41 -16.31 18.45
N GLU A 68 12.35 -17.65 18.48
CA GLU A 68 12.24 -18.44 19.73
C GLU A 68 13.41 -18.17 20.70
N ASN A 69 14.59 -17.91 20.16
CA ASN A 69 15.80 -17.61 20.94
C ASN A 69 15.98 -16.13 21.31
N HIS A 70 15.07 -15.24 20.90
CA HIS A 70 15.23 -13.80 21.13
C HIS A 70 14.99 -13.44 22.60
N SER A 71 15.84 -12.59 23.18
CA SER A 71 15.79 -12.21 24.61
C SER A 71 14.43 -11.67 25.05
N LEU A 72 13.70 -10.99 24.14
CA LEU A 72 12.34 -10.48 24.40
C LEU A 72 11.30 -11.57 24.69
N VAL A 73 11.48 -12.79 24.18
CA VAL A 73 10.55 -13.91 24.42
C VAL A 73 10.76 -14.48 25.83
N LYS A 74 11.99 -14.43 26.35
CA LYS A 74 12.35 -14.94 27.68
C LYS A 74 11.96 -14.00 28.83
N LEU A 75 11.52 -12.78 28.52
CA LEU A 75 11.13 -11.80 29.54
C LEU A 75 9.85 -12.24 30.28
N PRO A 76 9.73 -11.90 31.58
CA PRO A 76 8.48 -12.02 32.31
C PRO A 76 7.33 -11.25 31.65
N VAL A 77 6.10 -11.71 31.85
CA VAL A 77 4.90 -11.14 31.21
C VAL A 77 4.71 -9.67 31.62
N GLU A 78 5.06 -9.31 32.85
CA GLU A 78 4.98 -7.96 33.40
C GLU A 78 5.90 -7.01 32.63
N VAL A 79 7.13 -7.43 32.36
CA VAL A 79 8.11 -6.65 31.60
C VAL A 79 7.69 -6.52 30.14
N LYS A 80 7.15 -7.59 29.55
CA LYS A 80 6.57 -7.55 28.20
C LYS A 80 5.42 -6.54 28.14
N ASN A 81 4.52 -6.56 29.12
CA ASN A 81 3.41 -5.61 29.22
C ASN A 81 3.89 -4.16 29.30
N MET A 82 4.95 -3.88 30.08
CA MET A 82 5.57 -2.55 30.13
C MET A 82 6.11 -2.12 28.76
N ILE A 83 6.83 -3.01 28.07
CA ILE A 83 7.38 -2.73 26.73
C ILE A 83 6.24 -2.40 25.76
N PHE A 84 5.17 -3.19 25.75
CA PHE A 84 4.02 -2.93 24.88
C PHE A 84 3.27 -1.64 25.23
N LYS A 85 3.10 -1.33 26.52
CA LYS A 85 2.47 -0.07 26.97
C LYS A 85 3.32 1.16 26.61
N ASN A 86 4.64 0.99 26.47
CA ASN A 86 5.56 2.04 26.02
C ASN A 86 5.58 2.25 24.50
N LEU A 87 5.03 1.33 23.71
CA LEU A 87 4.96 1.49 22.26
C LEU A 87 3.90 2.54 21.88
N PRO A 88 4.28 3.57 21.10
CA PRO A 88 3.44 4.75 20.87
C PRO A 88 2.14 4.43 20.14
N THR A 89 2.19 3.52 19.16
CA THR A 89 1.04 3.25 18.29
C THR A 89 0.49 1.83 18.46
N ALA A 90 -0.80 1.66 18.15
CA ALA A 90 -1.42 0.34 18.10
C ALA A 90 -0.85 -0.51 16.95
N ALA A 91 -0.31 0.14 15.90
CA ALA A 91 0.37 -0.52 14.79
C ALA A 91 1.72 -1.09 15.24
N ASP A 92 2.54 -0.34 15.98
CA ASP A 92 3.81 -0.82 16.51
C ASP A 92 3.60 -2.01 17.45
N ARG A 93 2.60 -1.93 18.32
CA ARG A 93 2.18 -3.04 19.19
C ARG A 93 1.75 -4.26 18.40
N ALA A 94 0.96 -4.07 17.34
CA ALA A 94 0.57 -5.16 16.47
C ALA A 94 1.77 -5.75 15.72
N CYS A 95 2.69 -4.93 15.21
CA CYS A 95 3.92 -5.37 14.56
C CYS A 95 4.75 -6.26 15.49
N LEU A 96 4.90 -5.88 16.77
CA LEU A 96 5.56 -6.72 17.77
C LEU A 96 4.77 -8.02 18.00
N GLY A 97 3.45 -7.95 18.07
CA GLY A 97 2.58 -9.13 18.16
C GLY A 97 2.66 -10.07 16.95
N LEU A 98 3.02 -9.58 15.75
CA LEU A 98 3.20 -10.43 14.57
C LEU A 98 4.49 -11.26 14.60
N THR A 99 5.40 -11.00 15.54
CA THR A 99 6.73 -11.65 15.57
C THR A 99 6.69 -13.07 16.12
N CYS A 100 5.88 -13.34 17.14
CA CYS A 100 5.68 -14.68 17.69
C CYS A 100 4.35 -14.83 18.43
N LYS A 101 4.00 -16.08 18.74
CA LYS A 101 2.79 -16.46 19.48
C LYS A 101 2.70 -15.78 20.85
N ASP A 102 3.80 -15.72 21.61
CA ASP A 102 3.81 -15.13 22.95
C ASP A 102 3.57 -13.61 22.89
N GLN A 103 4.23 -12.91 21.97
CA GLN A 103 4.00 -11.48 21.77
C GLN A 103 2.57 -11.21 21.26
N ALA A 104 2.00 -12.11 20.45
CA ALA A 104 0.62 -12.03 19.99
C ALA A 104 -0.37 -12.15 21.17
N ALA A 105 -0.13 -13.08 22.09
CA ALA A 105 -0.96 -13.26 23.28
C ALA A 105 -0.93 -12.01 24.19
N VAL A 106 0.25 -11.45 24.43
CA VAL A 106 0.44 -10.20 25.20
C VAL A 106 -0.30 -9.03 24.54
N TYR A 107 -0.24 -8.92 23.21
CA TYR A 107 -0.99 -7.90 22.46
C TYR A 107 -2.51 -8.02 22.66
N ASP A 108 -3.06 -9.23 22.57
CA ASP A 108 -4.49 -9.46 22.73
C ASP A 108 -4.97 -9.21 24.16
N GLN A 109 -4.17 -9.58 25.17
CA GLN A 109 -4.43 -9.27 26.58
C GLN A 109 -4.55 -7.75 26.80
N LEU A 110 -3.56 -6.99 26.33
CA LEU A 110 -3.56 -5.52 26.45
C LEU A 110 -4.70 -4.84 25.68
N LYS A 111 -5.15 -5.46 24.59
CA LYS A 111 -6.31 -5.00 23.82
C LYS A 111 -7.62 -5.25 24.58
N ALA A 112 -7.72 -6.35 25.32
CA ALA A 112 -8.86 -6.68 26.16
C ALA A 112 -8.94 -5.81 27.42
N GLU A 113 -7.80 -5.47 28.03
CA GLU A 113 -7.73 -4.76 29.32
C GLU A 113 -8.32 -3.34 29.30
N LYS A 114 -8.49 -2.69 28.14
CA LYS A 114 -9.09 -1.34 27.95
C LYS A 114 -8.57 -0.21 28.87
N ASN A 115 -7.60 -0.46 29.75
CA ASN A 115 -7.05 0.47 30.74
C ASN A 115 -6.10 1.45 30.08
N LYS A 116 -6.66 2.58 29.62
CA LYS A 116 -5.92 3.63 28.91
C LYS A 116 -5.02 4.48 29.82
N LYS A 117 -5.14 4.36 31.14
CA LYS A 117 -4.41 5.17 32.13
C LYS A 117 -2.95 4.74 32.33
N ASP A 118 -2.63 3.48 32.07
CA ASP A 118 -1.28 2.92 32.28
C ASP A 118 -0.32 3.15 31.10
N TYR A 119 -0.80 3.76 30.01
CA TYR A 119 0.03 4.03 28.85
C TYR A 119 0.85 5.30 29.12
N ILE A 120 2.18 5.16 29.13
CA ILE A 120 3.11 6.28 29.37
C ILE A 120 2.97 7.38 28.32
N GLN A 121 2.52 7.03 27.11
CA GLN A 121 2.28 7.98 26.03
C GLN A 121 0.80 8.01 25.62
N HIS A 122 0.30 9.21 25.28
CA HIS A 122 -1.06 9.40 24.77
C HIS A 122 -1.26 8.53 23.52
N VAL A 123 -2.00 7.42 23.67
CA VAL A 123 -2.36 6.54 22.55
C VAL A 123 -3.20 7.35 21.57
N PRO A 124 -2.72 7.59 20.33
CA PRO A 124 -3.51 8.32 19.36
C PRO A 124 -4.83 7.58 19.13
N LYS A 125 -5.97 8.23 19.34
CA LYS A 125 -7.30 7.65 19.02
C LYS A 125 -7.42 7.24 17.55
N ARG A 126 -6.58 7.82 16.68
CA ARG A 126 -6.47 7.53 15.25
C ARG A 126 -4.99 7.55 14.85
N THR A 127 -4.56 6.55 14.10
CA THR A 127 -3.25 6.54 13.44
C THR A 127 -3.21 7.69 12.44
N THR A 128 -2.32 8.66 12.64
CA THR A 128 -2.16 9.74 11.66
C THR A 128 -1.24 9.29 10.53
N ASP A 129 -1.36 9.95 9.39
CA ASP A 129 -0.49 9.75 8.23
C ASP A 129 1.00 9.87 8.57
N VAL A 130 1.34 10.77 9.50
CA VAL A 130 2.70 10.97 10.00
C VAL A 130 3.22 9.73 10.75
N HIS A 131 2.39 9.13 11.62
CA HIS A 131 2.76 7.89 12.32
C HIS A 131 2.94 6.73 11.35
N ARG A 132 2.10 6.64 10.32
CA ARG A 132 2.26 5.63 9.27
C ARG A 132 3.56 5.84 8.50
N LEU A 133 3.92 7.09 8.19
CA LEU A 133 5.19 7.41 7.54
C LEU A 133 6.37 6.96 8.40
N GLN A 134 6.36 7.26 9.71
CA GLN A 134 7.38 6.82 10.68
C GLN A 134 7.62 5.32 10.60
N MET A 135 6.55 4.54 10.69
CA MET A 135 6.63 3.09 10.65
C MET A 135 7.19 2.59 9.30
N LEU A 136 6.71 3.13 8.18
CA LEU A 136 7.14 2.70 6.86
C LEU A 136 8.61 3.06 6.58
N VAL A 137 9.09 4.20 7.06
CA VAL A 137 10.50 4.60 6.92
C VAL A 137 11.42 3.62 7.68
N ARG A 138 11.02 3.17 8.88
CA ARG A 138 11.77 2.16 9.64
C ARG A 138 11.86 0.82 8.90
N LEU A 139 10.76 0.39 8.27
CA LEU A 139 10.72 -0.86 7.51
C LEU A 139 11.51 -0.81 6.19
N LYS A 140 11.92 0.38 5.73
CA LYS A 140 12.56 0.54 4.43
C LYS A 140 13.80 -0.33 4.24
N ALA A 141 14.61 -0.51 5.28
CA ALA A 141 15.84 -1.30 5.22
C ALA A 141 15.56 -2.81 5.02
N GLU A 142 14.41 -3.29 5.49
CA GLU A 142 14.00 -4.70 5.39
C GLU A 142 13.22 -5.01 4.10
N MET A 143 12.79 -3.97 3.37
CA MET A 143 12.01 -4.15 2.16
C MET A 143 12.90 -4.52 0.97
N PRO A 144 12.47 -5.46 0.10
CA PRO A 144 13.20 -5.78 -1.11
C PRO A 144 13.43 -4.56 -2.00
N SER A 145 14.57 -4.50 -2.69
CA SER A 145 14.98 -3.37 -3.54
C SER A 145 13.97 -2.98 -4.63
N LYS A 146 13.13 -3.93 -5.07
CA LYS A 146 12.04 -3.65 -6.01
C LYS A 146 10.95 -2.73 -5.45
N TYR A 147 10.88 -2.54 -4.14
CA TYR A 147 9.90 -1.68 -3.49
C TYR A 147 10.52 -0.34 -3.09
N ARG A 148 9.84 0.75 -3.46
CA ARG A 148 10.20 2.10 -3.02
C ARG A 148 9.05 2.73 -2.25
N LEU A 149 9.35 3.38 -1.12
CA LEU A 149 8.34 4.04 -0.30
C LEU A 149 7.88 5.35 -0.96
N CYS A 150 6.56 5.50 -1.14
CA CYS A 150 5.94 6.78 -1.48
C CYS A 150 5.45 7.49 -0.21
N TYR A 151 5.98 8.67 0.05
CA TYR A 151 5.69 9.46 1.24
C TYR A 151 4.30 10.13 1.17
N LEU A 152 3.76 10.35 -0.03
CA LEU A 152 2.44 10.94 -0.20
C LEU A 152 1.31 9.94 -0.02
N CYS A 153 1.39 8.76 -0.65
CA CYS A 153 0.36 7.72 -0.51
C CYS A 153 0.66 6.69 0.59
N LEU A 154 1.79 6.82 1.30
CA LEU A 154 2.19 6.01 2.44
C LEU A 154 2.13 4.50 2.14
N GLN A 155 2.75 4.13 1.03
CA GLN A 155 2.79 2.76 0.54
C GLN A 155 4.14 2.45 -0.09
N PHE A 156 4.60 1.21 0.10
CA PHE A 156 5.66 0.64 -0.72
C PHE A 156 5.10 0.30 -2.09
N ILE A 157 5.75 0.85 -3.12
CA ILE A 157 5.33 0.71 -4.51
C ILE A 157 6.33 -0.19 -5.21
N ASP A 158 5.82 -1.25 -5.84
CA ASP A 158 6.63 -2.11 -6.70
C ASP A 158 7.07 -1.33 -7.95
N THR A 159 8.36 -1.08 -8.05
CA THR A 159 8.97 -0.32 -9.15
C THR A 159 9.01 -1.11 -10.46
N THR A 160 8.83 -2.43 -10.41
CA THR A 160 8.83 -3.32 -11.58
C THR A 160 7.45 -3.46 -12.22
N HIS A 161 6.38 -3.07 -11.50
CA HIS A 161 5.02 -3.21 -12.01
C HIS A 161 4.74 -2.17 -13.12
N PRO A 162 4.18 -2.57 -14.28
CA PRO A 162 3.92 -1.68 -15.43
C PRO A 162 3.13 -0.40 -15.10
N ASP A 163 2.09 -0.49 -14.28
CA ASP A 163 1.31 0.68 -13.85
C ASP A 163 2.14 1.76 -13.12
N ASN A 164 3.25 1.38 -12.50
CA ASN A 164 4.10 2.27 -11.71
C ASN A 164 5.27 2.86 -12.53
N VAL A 165 5.29 2.66 -13.84
CA VAL A 165 6.29 3.24 -14.74
C VAL A 165 6.17 4.77 -14.76
N GLY A 166 7.34 5.43 -14.75
CA GLY A 166 7.49 6.87 -14.88
C GLY A 166 8.47 7.46 -13.87
N GLN A 167 8.63 8.78 -13.93
CA GLN A 167 9.54 9.49 -13.05
C GLN A 167 8.94 9.64 -11.64
N TRP A 168 9.74 9.27 -10.64
CA TRP A 168 9.44 9.58 -9.25
C TRP A 168 9.64 11.08 -8.99
N GLY A 169 8.75 11.67 -8.20
CA GLY A 169 8.83 13.07 -7.80
C GLY A 169 9.39 13.23 -6.39
N GLY A 170 9.91 14.43 -6.07
CA GLY A 170 10.50 14.69 -4.75
C GLY A 170 11.82 13.93 -4.55
N SER A 171 12.47 14.16 -3.40
CA SER A 171 13.74 13.49 -3.06
C SER A 171 13.78 13.20 -1.56
N GLU A 172 14.46 12.12 -1.20
CA GLU A 172 14.77 11.82 0.21
C GLU A 172 15.76 12.83 0.78
N GLU A 173 16.68 13.34 -0.03
CA GLU A 173 17.69 14.32 0.38
C GLU A 173 17.06 15.65 0.80
N ARG A 174 15.94 16.01 0.16
CA ARG A 174 15.15 17.21 0.54
C ARG A 174 14.47 17.06 1.89
N VAL A 175 14.33 15.83 2.39
CA VAL A 175 13.80 15.53 3.71
C VAL A 175 14.97 15.27 4.66
N SER A 176 15.55 16.34 5.21
CA SER A 176 16.69 16.27 6.14
C SER A 176 16.53 15.15 7.18
N GLY A 177 17.48 14.20 7.21
CA GLY A 177 17.62 13.21 8.28
C GLY A 177 16.45 12.24 8.47
N CYS A 178 15.74 11.83 7.40
CA CYS A 178 14.56 10.96 7.50
C CYS A 178 13.44 11.52 8.40
N LYS A 179 13.32 12.85 8.51
CA LYS A 179 12.23 13.48 9.25
C LYS A 179 10.89 12.99 8.71
N THR A 180 10.09 12.39 9.57
CA THR A 180 8.75 11.90 9.26
C THR A 180 7.75 12.96 9.68
N THR A 181 7.70 14.07 8.95
CA THR A 181 6.80 15.20 9.25
C THR A 181 5.74 15.36 8.17
N LYS A 182 4.74 16.22 8.39
CA LYS A 182 3.80 16.60 7.32
C LYS A 182 4.52 17.23 6.12
N ALA A 183 5.57 18.01 6.36
CA ALA A 183 6.39 18.60 5.29
C ALA A 183 7.08 17.50 4.45
N ALA A 184 7.62 16.47 5.11
CA ALA A 184 8.22 15.34 4.42
C ALA A 184 7.25 14.59 3.51
N MET A 185 5.96 14.52 3.87
CA MET A 185 4.93 13.93 2.99
C MET A 185 4.71 14.73 1.70
N VAL A 186 5.03 16.03 1.71
CA VAL A 186 4.88 16.93 0.56
C VAL A 186 6.14 16.89 -0.33
N GLU A 187 7.32 16.92 0.29
CA GLU A 187 8.61 17.10 -0.40
C GLU A 187 9.35 15.80 -0.69
N GLY A 188 9.07 14.75 0.09
CA GLY A 188 9.71 13.44 -0.03
C GLY A 188 9.33 12.68 -1.30
N PRO A 189 9.85 11.45 -1.44
CA PRO A 189 9.61 10.61 -2.61
C PRO A 189 8.13 10.35 -2.89
N ARG A 190 7.75 10.51 -4.15
CA ARG A 190 6.38 10.34 -4.65
C ARG A 190 6.37 9.43 -5.86
N CYS A 191 5.53 8.41 -5.82
CA CYS A 191 5.42 7.46 -6.91
C CYS A 191 4.87 8.12 -8.19
N PRO A 192 5.13 7.54 -9.38
CA PRO A 192 4.71 8.13 -10.65
C PRO A 192 3.20 8.35 -10.75
N LEU A 193 2.41 7.49 -10.12
CA LEU A 193 0.96 7.63 -10.05
C LEU A 193 0.51 8.82 -9.20
N CYS A 194 1.22 9.12 -8.11
CA CYS A 194 0.98 10.31 -7.29
C CYS A 194 1.42 11.59 -7.99
N VAL A 195 2.52 11.53 -8.76
CA VAL A 195 2.97 12.65 -9.61
C VAL A 195 1.93 12.94 -10.69
N ALA A 196 1.44 11.92 -11.40
CA ALA A 196 0.40 12.06 -12.39
C ALA A 196 -0.90 12.61 -11.79
N ALA A 197 -1.32 12.11 -10.62
CA ALA A 197 -2.47 12.66 -9.90
C ALA A 197 -2.28 14.16 -9.61
N LYS A 198 -1.12 14.59 -9.10
CA LYS A 198 -0.86 16.01 -8.84
C LYS A 198 -0.95 16.87 -10.10
N LYS A 199 -0.46 16.39 -11.24
CA LYS A 199 -0.57 17.11 -12.54
C LYS A 199 -2.03 17.26 -13.00
N ILE A 200 -2.88 16.29 -12.72
CA ILE A 200 -4.31 16.37 -13.02
C ILE A 200 -5.02 17.30 -12.02
N ASP A 201 -4.65 17.25 -10.74
CA ASP A 201 -5.19 18.13 -9.70
C ASP A 201 -4.86 19.60 -9.94
N THR A 202 -3.73 19.94 -10.57
CA THR A 202 -3.45 21.33 -11.01
C THR A 202 -4.44 21.85 -12.06
N ALA A 203 -5.18 20.96 -12.74
CA ALA A 203 -6.23 21.32 -13.69
C ALA A 203 -7.65 21.29 -13.08
N LYS A 204 -7.78 21.20 -11.75
CA LYS A 204 -9.04 20.98 -11.01
C LYS A 204 -10.15 21.99 -11.30
N TYR A 205 -9.81 23.21 -11.71
CA TYR A 205 -10.77 24.27 -12.03
C TYR A 205 -11.44 24.11 -13.41
N LYS A 206 -11.04 23.12 -14.21
CA LYS A 206 -11.60 22.89 -15.55
C LYS A 206 -12.65 21.78 -15.52
N ASP A 207 -13.72 21.91 -16.32
CA ASP A 207 -14.73 20.85 -16.49
C ASP A 207 -14.13 19.50 -16.94
N THR A 208 -12.97 19.56 -17.59
CA THR A 208 -12.17 18.39 -17.97
C THR A 208 -11.76 17.54 -16.76
N TYR A 209 -11.52 18.14 -15.59
CA TYR A 209 -11.20 17.41 -14.35
C TYR A 209 -12.40 16.58 -13.85
N LYS A 210 -13.59 17.18 -13.82
CA LYS A 210 -14.82 16.49 -13.43
C LYS A 210 -15.17 15.35 -14.40
N LYS A 211 -15.05 15.61 -15.71
CA LYS A 211 -15.23 14.60 -16.77
C LYS A 211 -14.24 13.44 -16.62
N TYR A 212 -12.97 13.73 -16.33
CA TYR A 212 -11.95 12.71 -16.09
C TYR A 212 -12.29 11.80 -14.91
N LEU A 213 -12.67 12.36 -13.76
CA LEU A 213 -13.05 11.54 -12.59
C LEU A 213 -14.29 10.68 -12.87
N ALA A 214 -15.31 11.24 -13.51
CA ALA A 214 -16.52 10.49 -13.87
C ALA A 214 -16.22 9.33 -14.83
N LEU A 215 -15.36 9.54 -15.83
CA LEU A 215 -14.92 8.49 -16.75
C LEU A 215 -14.14 7.40 -16.01
N ALA A 216 -13.17 7.79 -15.17
CA ALA A 216 -12.40 6.83 -14.38
C ALA A 216 -13.29 6.04 -13.40
N ASP A 217 -14.41 6.61 -12.92
CA ASP A 217 -15.34 5.91 -12.06
C ASP A 217 -16.25 4.91 -12.77
N LYS A 218 -16.60 5.16 -14.04
CA LYS A 218 -17.34 4.21 -14.88
C LYS A 218 -16.53 2.97 -15.26
N VAL A 219 -15.19 3.06 -15.24
CA VAL A 219 -14.33 1.91 -15.55
C VAL A 219 -14.22 1.01 -14.32
N SER A 220 -14.81 -0.18 -14.42
CA SER A 220 -14.69 -1.25 -13.43
C SER A 220 -13.75 -2.34 -13.95
N PHE A 221 -12.69 -2.58 -13.20
CA PHE A 221 -11.86 -3.77 -13.35
C PHE A 221 -12.23 -4.66 -12.18
N LYS A 222 -13.19 -5.57 -12.39
CA LYS A 222 -13.39 -6.70 -11.47
C LYS A 222 -12.27 -7.70 -11.68
#